data_AF-A0A2E3SQM3-F1
#
_entry.id   AF-A0A2E3SQM3-F1
#
_cell.length_a   1.000
_cell.length_b   1.000
_cell.length_c   1.000
_cell.angle_alpha   90.00
_cell.angle_beta   90.00
_cell.angle_gamma   90.00
#
_symmetry.space_group_name_H-M   'P 1'
#
loop_
_entity.id
_entity.type
_entity.pdbx_description
1 polymer ?
#
loop_
_entity_poly.entity_id
_entity_poly.type
_entity_poly.pdbx_seq_one_letter_code
_entity_poly.pdbx_strand_id
1 'polypeptide(L)' 'MNTTLSLDKEYDINDLKQMNFKQLTVRDFDYQVFELNSKIYFYEEINKLHLRLFCCVNKESYYL' A
#
# COMPACT_ATOMS: atom_id res chain seq x y z
N MET A 1 18.51 -3.88 -5.68
CA MET A 1 17.70 -2.91 -6.45
C MET A 1 17.10 -1.93 -5.45
N ASN A 2 17.38 -0.63 -5.58
CA ASN A 2 16.78 0.39 -4.71
C ASN A 2 15.39 0.73 -5.25
N THR A 3 14.37 0.06 -4.73
CA THR A 3 12.98 0.39 -5.04
C THR A 3 12.64 1.75 -4.44
N THR A 4 12.63 2.78 -5.27
CA THR A 4 12.18 4.11 -4.86
C THR A 4 10.66 4.14 -5.03
N LEU A 5 9.95 3.95 -3.93
CA LEU A 5 8.50 4.14 -3.88
C LEU A 5 8.18 5.63 -3.76
N SER A 6 7.09 6.07 -4.40
CA SER A 6 6.62 7.45 -4.38
C SER A 6 5.20 7.49 -3.87
N LEU A 7 4.91 8.42 -2.95
CA LEU A 7 3.57 8.68 -2.47
C LEU A 7 2.67 9.13 -3.63
N ASP A 8 1.38 8.83 -3.52
CA ASP A 8 0.31 9.09 -4.48
C ASP A 8 0.51 8.44 -5.86
N LYS A 9 1.49 7.54 -5.97
CA LYS A 9 1.74 6.76 -7.18
C LYS A 9 0.97 5.45 -7.17
N GLU A 10 0.47 5.09 -8.34
CA GLU A 10 -0.23 3.82 -8.58
C GLU A 10 0.74 2.70 -8.94
N TYR A 11 0.47 1.52 -8.42
CA TYR A 11 1.24 0.30 -8.58
C TYR A 11 0.32 -0.88 -8.87
N ASP A 12 0.74 -1.77 -9.77
CA ASP A 12 0.04 -3.03 -9.98
C ASP A 12 0.35 -3.99 -8.82
N ILE A 13 -0.67 -4.67 -8.31
CA ILE A 13 -0.52 -5.63 -7.21
C ILE A 13 0.42 -6.80 -7.57
N ASN A 14 0.48 -7.18 -8.85
CA ASN A 14 1.36 -8.24 -9.32
C ASN A 14 2.82 -7.77 -9.33
N ASP A 15 3.07 -6.51 -9.67
CA ASP A 15 4.42 -5.92 -9.60
C ASP A 15 4.91 -5.87 -8.15
N LEU A 16 4.05 -5.46 -7.21
CA LEU A 16 4.39 -5.47 -5.78
C LEU A 16 4.77 -6.89 -5.31
N LYS A 17 4.01 -7.91 -5.71
CA LYS A 17 4.32 -9.32 -5.38
C LYS A 17 5.65 -9.78 -5.98
N GLN A 18 5.97 -9.38 -7.22
CA GLN A 18 7.26 -9.68 -7.85
C GLN A 18 8.44 -8.98 -7.15
N MET A 19 8.18 -7.83 -6.52
CA MET A 19 9.17 -7.04 -5.79
C MET A 19 9.37 -7.50 -4.33
N ASN A 20 8.96 -8.72 -3.99
CA ASN A 20 9.00 -9.30 -2.65
C ASN A 20 8.17 -8.55 -1.59
N PHE A 21 7.18 -7.76 -1.99
CA PHE A 21 6.24 -7.21 -1.02
C PHE A 21 5.33 -8.32 -0.50
N LYS A 22 5.26 -8.45 0.82
CA LYS A 22 4.36 -9.40 1.48
C LYS A 22 3.09 -8.67 1.86
N GLN A 23 1.96 -9.12 1.31
CA GLN A 23 0.67 -8.59 1.71
C GLN A 23 0.36 -9.03 3.13
N LEU A 24 0.02 -8.08 4.00
CA LEU A 24 -0.46 -8.31 5.34
C LEU A 24 -1.99 -8.30 5.33
N THR A 25 -2.60 -9.34 5.87
CA THR A 25 -4.05 -9.38 6.04
C THR A 25 -4.45 -8.48 7.19
N VAL A 26 -5.00 -7.31 6.86
CA VAL A 26 -5.60 -6.40 7.85
C VAL A 26 -7.12 -6.54 7.73
N ARG A 27 -7.79 -6.79 8.85
CA ARG A 27 -9.26 -6.84 8.90
C ARG A 27 -9.79 -5.42 9.14
N ASP A 28 -10.95 -5.13 8.56
CA ASP A 28 -11.75 -3.92 8.82
C ASP A 28 -11.24 -2.59 8.25
N PHE A 29 -10.46 -2.60 7.17
CA PHE A 29 -10.03 -1.37 6.49
C PHE A 29 -10.16 -1.43 4.96
N ASP A 30 -10.48 -0.29 4.35
CA ASP A 30 -10.55 -0.10 2.89
C ASP A 30 -9.17 0.08 2.22
N TYR A 31 -8.09 -0.36 2.89
CA TYR A 31 -6.73 -0.28 2.38
C TYR A 31 -5.99 -1.61 2.49
N GLN A 32 -5.09 -1.86 1.55
CA GLN A 32 -4.18 -2.99 1.57
C GLN A 32 -2.85 -2.59 2.19
N VAL A 33 -2.28 -3.49 2.99
CA VAL A 33 -0.99 -3.26 3.66
C VAL A 33 0.03 -4.25 3.15
N PHE A 34 1.21 -3.74 2.84
CA PHE A 34 2.34 -4.56 2.40
C PHE A 34 3.59 -4.28 3.24
N GLU A 35 4.36 -5.33 3.48
CA GLU A 35 5.66 -5.28 4.13
C GLU A 35 6.79 -5.54 3.12
N LEU A 36 7.81 -4.68 3.14
CA LEU A 36 9.07 -4.90 2.45
C LEU A 36 10.23 -4.43 3.34
N ASN A 37 11.21 -5.30 3.58
CA ASN A 37 12.42 -4.99 4.37
C ASN A 37 12.10 -4.36 5.74
N SER A 38 11.14 -4.93 6.46
CA SER A 38 10.66 -4.44 7.78
C SER A 38 10.06 -3.03 7.75
N LYS A 39 9.70 -2.51 6.57
CA LYS A 39 8.91 -1.29 6.39
C LYS A 39 7.50 -1.64 5.95
N ILE A 40 6.54 -0.89 6.49
CA ILE A 40 5.12 -1.05 6.20
C ILE A 40 4.69 0.04 5.22
N TYR A 41 3.90 -0.36 4.22
CA TYR A 41 3.37 0.49 3.17
C TYR A 41 1.86 0.31 3.09
N PHE A 42 1.14 1.42 3.01
CA PHE A 42 -0.32 1.46 2.96
C PHE A 42 -0.74 1.84 1.55
N TYR A 43 -1.70 1.09 1.01
CA TYR A 43 -2.21 1.31 -0.33
C TYR A 43 -3.73 1.38 -0.34
N GLU A 44 -4.29 2.41 -0.96
CA GLU A 44 -5.72 2.47 -1.25
C GLU A 44 -6.02 1.67 -2.52
N GLU A 45 -7.16 0.98 -2.55
CA GLU A 45 -7.58 0.23 -3.73
C GLU A 45 -8.27 1.17 -4.73
N ILE A 46 -7.61 1.44 -5.85
CA ILE A 46 -8.21 2.20 -6.96
C ILE A 46 -9.08 1.27 -7.81
N ASN A 47 -8.59 0.06 -8.05
CA ASN A 47 -9.33 -1.05 -8.65
C ASN A 47 -8.69 -2.39 -8.25
N LYS A 48 -9.27 -3.50 -8.71
CA LYS A 48 -8.83 -4.88 -8.37
C LYS A 48 -7.35 -5.18 -8.64
N LEU A 49 -6.68 -4.41 -9.50
CA LEU A 49 -5.29 -4.60 -9.89
C LEU A 49 -4.38 -3.44 -9.47
N HIS A 50 -4.92 -2.22 -9.38
CA HIS A 50 -4.15 -1.00 -9.15
C HIS A 50 -4.37 -0.46 -7.74
N LEU A 51 -3.25 -0.20 -7.10
CA LEU A 51 -3.15 0.24 -5.72
C LEU A 51 -2.39 1.57 -5.68
N ARG A 52 -2.87 2.57 -4.96
CA ARG A 52 -2.13 3.84 -4.78
C ARG A 52 -1.45 3.87 -3.43
N LEU A 53 -0.14 4.12 -3.42
CA LEU A 53 0.62 4.26 -2.19
C LEU A 53 0.25 5.57 -1.50
N PHE A 54 -0.13 5.50 -0.23
CA PHE A 54 -0.38 6.68 0.59
C PHE A 54 0.36 6.60 1.92
N CYS A 55 0.52 7.75 2.57
CA CYS A 55 1.09 7.81 3.91
C CYS A 55 -0.05 8.03 4.91
N CYS A 56 -0.18 7.13 5.89
CA CYS A 56 -1.04 7.37 7.04
C CYS A 56 -0.36 8.41 7.95
N VAL A 57 -0.76 9.68 7.86
CA VAL A 57 -0.31 10.74 8.75
C VAL A 57 -1.45 11.08 9.71
N ASN A 58 -1.22 10.90 11.01
CA ASN A 58 -2.18 11.08 12.10
C ASN A 58 -3.39 10.13 12.09
N LYS A 59 -3.71 9.56 13.26
CA LYS A 59 -4.85 8.66 13.51
C LYS A 59 -6.19 9.39 13.47
N GLU A 60 -6.45 10.23 12.48
CA GLU A 60 -7.70 10.97 12.39
C GLU A 60 -8.37 10.69 11.04
N SER A 61 -9.27 9.72 11.09
CA SER A 61 -10.26 9.44 10.05
C SER A 61 -11.24 10.60 10.02
N TYR A 62 -11.11 11.53 9.07
CA TYR A 62 -12.14 12.53 8.82
C TYR A 62 -13.12 11.98 7.78
N TYR A 63 -14.35 11.75 8.23
CA TYR A 63 -15.52 11.52 7.38
C TYR A 63 -15.90 12.88 6.77
N LEU A 64 -15.92 12.98 5.43
CA LEU A 64 -16.46 14.15 4.72
C LEU A 64 -17.98 14.07 4.63
#